data_AF-A0A7V9VTQ7-F1
#
_entry.id   AF-A0A7V9VTQ7-F1
#
_cell.length_a   1.000
_cell.length_b   1.000
_cell.length_c   1.000
_cell.angle_alpha   90.00
_cell.angle_beta   90.00
_cell.angle_gamma   90.00
#
_symmetry.space_group_name_H-M   'P 1'
#
loop_
_entity.id
_entity.type
_entity.pdbx_description
1 polymer ?
#
loop_
_entity_poly.entity_id
_entity_poly.type
_entity_poly.pdbx_seq_one_letter_code
_entity_poly.pdbx_strand_id
1 'polypeptide(L)'
;MVSRDVDTYFSADDFVGSHLEDVPLLYEQIPLTGGVHRGVWQNCGFYDTFIANENGVHSLEHGAVWITYDPDLPQDDIDDLESKAEEQFVLVSPYPGMDAPVVASVWGKQILLDGVHDDRLDPFIRQYKKNVNNSPEVNGICWSGVGLTTDTVPQQEPYIRTEGTDPVGGISATDATATAAALLPSAATPAASPVATPEASPEATPGSSPVG
;
A
#
# COMPACT_ATOMS: atom_id res chain seq x y z
N MET A 1 -14.66 23.74 -8.07
CA MET A 1 -13.18 23.71 -7.98
C MET A 1 -12.86 22.33 -7.44
N VAL A 2 -11.96 21.58 -8.11
CA VAL A 2 -11.61 20.20 -7.75
C VAL A 2 -11.25 20.04 -6.26
N SER A 3 -10.67 21.06 -5.64
CA SER A 3 -10.25 21.06 -4.24
C SER A 3 -11.34 20.76 -3.20
N ARG A 4 -12.63 20.79 -3.53
CA ARG A 4 -13.71 20.42 -2.59
C ARG A 4 -13.94 18.92 -2.50
N ASP A 5 -13.52 18.17 -3.51
CA ASP A 5 -13.74 16.73 -3.62
C ASP A 5 -12.43 15.96 -3.40
N VAL A 6 -11.40 16.65 -2.92
CA VAL A 6 -10.07 16.09 -2.65
C VAL A 6 -9.92 15.84 -1.16
N ASP A 7 -9.75 14.59 -0.80
CA ASP A 7 -9.42 14.20 0.56
C ASP A 7 -7.95 14.54 0.86
N THR A 8 -7.70 15.02 2.07
CA THR A 8 -6.36 15.33 2.57
C THR A 8 -6.12 14.51 3.84
N TYR A 9 -5.10 13.66 3.79
CA TYR A 9 -4.76 12.76 4.88
C TYR A 9 -3.64 13.32 5.76
N PHE A 10 -2.65 13.97 5.15
CA PHE A 10 -1.52 14.58 5.84
C PHE A 10 -0.95 15.76 5.03
N SER A 11 0.00 16.49 5.62
CA SER A 11 0.60 17.68 5.03
C SER A 11 1.82 17.34 4.16
N ALA A 12 2.24 18.26 3.29
CA ALA A 12 3.38 18.03 2.40
C ALA A 12 4.69 17.71 3.15
N ASP A 13 4.85 18.23 4.37
CA ASP A 13 6.05 18.08 5.19
C ASP A 13 6.08 16.75 5.98
N ASP A 14 4.99 15.99 5.97
CA ASP A 14 4.92 14.70 6.66
C ASP A 14 5.61 13.62 5.82
N PHE A 15 6.40 12.77 6.49
CA PHE A 15 7.12 11.61 5.92
C PHE A 15 8.20 11.92 4.87
N VAL A 16 8.59 13.18 4.70
CA VAL A 16 9.61 13.59 3.71
C VAL A 16 10.92 12.82 3.93
N GLY A 17 11.44 12.21 2.86
CA GLY A 17 12.68 11.44 2.85
C GLY A 17 12.68 10.22 3.78
N SER A 18 11.50 9.77 4.23
CA SER A 18 11.35 8.62 5.13
C SER A 18 11.50 7.31 4.35
N HIS A 19 12.73 7.03 3.92
CA HIS A 19 13.08 5.84 3.17
C HIS A 19 13.41 4.66 4.09
N LEU A 20 12.78 3.51 3.85
CA LEU A 20 13.16 2.25 4.47
C LEU A 20 13.37 1.18 3.39
N GLU A 21 14.43 0.41 3.56
CA GLU A 21 14.79 -0.71 2.68
C GLU A 21 14.60 -2.05 3.39
N ASP A 22 14.45 -3.11 2.60
CA ASP A 22 14.48 -4.51 3.06
C ASP A 22 13.44 -4.89 4.14
N VAL A 23 12.39 -4.09 4.33
CA VAL A 23 11.28 -4.37 5.24
C VAL A 23 9.92 -4.14 4.56
N PRO A 24 8.90 -4.97 4.86
CA PRO A 24 7.55 -4.73 4.36
C PRO A 24 6.99 -3.41 4.89
N LEU A 25 6.36 -2.62 4.01
CA LEU A 25 5.67 -1.39 4.38
C LEU A 25 4.15 -1.59 4.28
N LEU A 26 3.43 -0.96 5.21
CA LEU A 26 1.97 -1.01 5.30
C LEU A 26 1.42 0.40 5.29
N TYR A 27 0.30 0.60 4.60
CA TYR A 27 -0.29 1.92 4.38
C TYR A 27 -1.73 2.00 4.87
N GLU A 28 -2.12 3.17 5.36
CA GLU A 28 -3.47 3.39 5.90
C GLU A 28 -4.49 3.73 4.81
N GLN A 29 -4.04 4.21 3.64
CA GLN A 29 -4.90 4.57 2.51
C GLN A 29 -4.81 3.53 1.39
N ILE A 30 -5.95 3.21 0.80
CA ILE A 30 -6.09 2.35 -0.37
C ILE A 30 -6.89 3.10 -1.44
N PRO A 31 -6.32 3.39 -2.62
CA PRO A 31 -4.89 3.38 -2.96
C PRO A 31 -4.05 4.33 -2.11
N LEU A 32 -2.74 4.16 -2.19
CA LEU A 32 -1.79 4.85 -1.32
C LEU A 32 -1.68 6.33 -1.68
N THR A 33 -1.54 7.17 -0.65
CA THR A 33 -1.34 8.63 -0.79
C THR A 33 0.02 9.10 -0.29
N GLY A 34 0.78 8.23 0.39
CA GLY A 34 2.18 8.43 0.73
C GLY A 34 2.56 7.87 2.10
N GLY A 35 3.67 8.34 2.66
CA GLY A 35 4.25 7.84 3.91
C GLY A 35 5.65 7.26 3.73
N VAL A 36 6.10 6.40 4.66
CA VAL A 36 7.38 5.69 4.52
C VAL A 36 7.40 4.89 3.21
N HIS A 37 8.52 4.90 2.49
CA HIS A 37 8.62 4.31 1.14
C HIS A 37 10.05 3.87 0.78
N ARG A 38 10.30 3.37 -0.44
CA ARG A 38 11.65 2.95 -0.90
C ARG A 38 12.45 4.14 -1.37
N GLY A 39 13.78 4.12 -1.27
CA GLY A 39 14.66 5.18 -1.75
C GLY A 39 14.76 5.34 -3.27
N VAL A 40 14.10 4.48 -4.06
CA VAL A 40 14.08 4.57 -5.52
C VAL A 40 12.62 4.69 -5.99
N TRP A 41 12.34 5.67 -6.84
CA TRP A 41 11.00 5.91 -7.41
C TRP A 41 10.66 4.99 -8.57
N GLN A 42 9.36 4.82 -8.81
CA GLN A 42 8.83 4.27 -10.05
C GLN A 42 8.89 5.32 -11.17
N ASN A 43 9.34 4.92 -12.35
CA ASN A 43 9.26 5.75 -13.55
C ASN A 43 7.78 6.03 -13.88
N CYS A 44 7.43 7.29 -14.10
CA CYS A 44 6.11 7.67 -14.59
C CYS A 44 5.89 7.15 -16.02
N GLY A 45 4.64 6.87 -16.33
CA GLY A 45 4.21 6.16 -17.52
C GLY A 45 3.07 5.20 -17.22
N PHE A 46 2.62 4.48 -18.24
CA PHE A 46 1.59 3.46 -18.12
C PHE A 46 2.20 2.10 -17.81
N TYR A 47 1.56 1.36 -16.90
CA TYR A 47 1.85 -0.03 -16.59
C TYR A 47 0.54 -0.82 -16.68
N ASP A 48 0.54 -1.86 -17.50
CA ASP A 48 -0.58 -2.78 -17.68
C ASP A 48 -0.68 -3.85 -16.58
N THR A 49 0.29 -3.85 -15.67
CA THR A 49 0.46 -4.80 -14.57
C THR A 49 0.83 -4.06 -13.28
N PHE A 50 0.75 -4.72 -12.14
CA PHE A 50 0.98 -4.07 -10.86
C PHE A 50 2.41 -3.57 -10.73
N ILE A 51 2.58 -2.48 -10.00
CA ILE A 51 3.88 -1.97 -9.57
C ILE A 51 4.02 -2.16 -8.06
N ALA A 52 5.25 -2.13 -7.56
CA ALA A 52 5.47 -2.13 -6.12
C ALA A 52 4.95 -0.83 -5.51
N ASN A 53 4.08 -0.96 -4.51
CA ASN A 53 3.41 0.15 -3.80
C ASN A 53 4.41 1.22 -3.34
N GLU A 54 5.51 0.78 -2.74
CA GLU A 54 6.50 1.65 -2.13
C GLU A 54 7.31 2.46 -3.15
N ASN A 55 7.49 1.95 -4.38
CA ASN A 55 8.14 2.69 -5.45
C ASN A 55 7.18 3.71 -6.07
N GLY A 56 5.90 3.36 -6.24
CA GLY A 56 4.86 4.29 -6.67
C GLY A 56 4.65 5.45 -5.68
N VAL A 57 4.70 5.17 -4.37
CA VAL A 57 4.65 6.20 -3.33
C VAL A 57 5.79 7.20 -3.42
N HIS A 58 7.03 6.75 -3.64
CA HIS A 58 8.15 7.68 -3.84
C HIS A 58 7.87 8.63 -5.02
N SER A 59 7.31 8.13 -6.12
CA SER A 59 6.97 8.98 -7.26
C SER A 59 5.98 10.09 -6.88
N LEU A 60 5.07 9.86 -5.94
CA LEU A 60 4.19 10.90 -5.39
C LEU A 60 4.96 11.99 -4.65
N GLU A 61 5.99 11.62 -3.89
CA GLU A 61 6.88 12.55 -3.18
C GLU A 61 7.58 13.51 -4.18
N HIS A 62 8.02 12.96 -5.31
CA HIS A 62 8.59 13.71 -6.44
C HIS A 62 7.57 14.57 -7.22
N GLY A 63 6.29 14.47 -6.87
CA GLY A 63 5.20 15.26 -7.43
C GLY A 63 4.51 14.63 -8.63
N ALA A 64 4.61 13.30 -8.75
CA ALA A 64 3.77 12.56 -9.67
C ALA A 64 2.30 12.61 -9.24
N VAL A 65 1.43 12.47 -10.24
CA VAL A 65 0.04 12.07 -10.04
C VAL A 65 -0.02 10.58 -10.36
N TRP A 66 -0.38 9.77 -9.38
CA TRP A 66 -0.59 8.33 -9.59
C TRP A 66 -2.08 8.08 -9.78
N ILE A 67 -2.44 7.73 -11.01
CA ILE A 67 -3.80 7.32 -11.36
C ILE A 67 -3.84 5.80 -11.28
N THR A 68 -4.61 5.29 -10.33
CA THR A 68 -4.87 3.87 -10.19
C THR A 68 -6.27 3.56 -10.71
N TYR A 69 -6.42 2.42 -11.37
CA TYR A 69 -7.67 2.03 -12.01
C TYR A 69 -8.07 0.59 -11.67
N ASP A 70 -9.37 0.33 -11.65
CA ASP A 70 -9.90 -1.02 -11.49
C ASP A 70 -9.53 -1.85 -12.73
N PRO A 71 -8.79 -2.97 -12.59
CA PRO A 71 -8.38 -3.78 -13.74
C PRO A 71 -9.55 -4.34 -14.57
N ASP A 72 -10.79 -4.33 -14.05
CA ASP A 72 -11.99 -4.77 -14.75
C ASP A 72 -12.65 -3.66 -15.62
N LEU A 73 -12.03 -2.47 -15.74
CA LEU A 73 -12.51 -1.41 -16.63
C LEU A 73 -12.60 -1.86 -18.10
N PRO A 74 -13.50 -1.26 -18.89
CA PRO A 74 -13.50 -1.45 -20.34
C PRO A 74 -12.14 -1.12 -20.96
N GLN A 75 -11.72 -1.86 -21.98
CA GLN A 75 -10.43 -1.62 -22.63
C GLN A 75 -10.29 -0.20 -23.18
N ASP A 76 -11.36 0.36 -23.77
CA ASP A 76 -11.34 1.74 -24.29
C ASP A 76 -11.03 2.77 -23.18
N ASP A 77 -11.52 2.54 -21.96
CA ASP A 77 -11.23 3.39 -20.80
C ASP A 77 -9.76 3.24 -20.36
N ILE A 78 -9.20 2.03 -20.42
CA ILE A 78 -7.78 1.77 -20.12
C ILE A 78 -6.88 2.45 -21.17
N ASP A 79 -7.23 2.39 -22.45
CA ASP A 79 -6.49 3.03 -23.54
C ASP A 79 -6.46 4.57 -23.38
N ASP A 80 -7.54 5.16 -22.86
CA ASP A 80 -7.59 6.58 -22.53
C ASP A 80 -6.71 6.93 -21.32
N LEU A 81 -6.61 6.04 -20.33
CA LEU A 81 -5.68 6.20 -19.22
C LEU A 81 -4.22 6.04 -19.66
N GLU A 82 -3.92 5.13 -20.58
CA GLU A 82 -2.60 4.99 -21.21
C GLU A 82 -2.21 6.29 -21.92
N SER A 83 -3.13 6.87 -22.67
CA SER A 83 -2.93 8.17 -23.34
C SER A 83 -2.64 9.29 -22.34
N LYS A 84 -3.27 9.29 -21.16
CA LYS A 84 -2.96 10.27 -20.09
C LYS A 84 -1.55 10.07 -19.53
N ALA A 85 -1.06 8.83 -19.47
CA ALA A 85 0.27 8.52 -18.96
C ALA A 85 1.42 9.02 -19.85
N GLU A 86 1.13 9.45 -21.10
CA GLU A 86 2.10 10.16 -21.95
C GLU A 86 2.49 11.53 -21.38
N GLU A 87 1.64 12.11 -20.52
CA GLU A 87 1.95 13.35 -19.82
C GLU A 87 3.05 13.12 -18.77
N GLN A 88 4.09 13.97 -18.79
CA GLN A 88 5.16 13.88 -17.79
C GLN A 88 4.59 13.94 -16.38
N PHE A 89 5.18 13.17 -15.46
CA PHE A 89 4.76 13.05 -14.06
C PHE A 89 3.35 12.46 -13.85
N VAL A 90 2.79 11.78 -14.86
CA VAL A 90 1.61 10.92 -14.67
C VAL A 90 2.07 9.46 -14.62
N LEU A 91 1.73 8.78 -13.54
CA LEU A 91 1.95 7.36 -13.32
C LEU A 91 0.60 6.66 -13.37
N VAL A 92 0.46 5.60 -14.15
CA VAL A 92 -0.80 4.87 -14.28
C VAL A 92 -0.55 3.38 -14.09
N SER A 93 -1.30 2.73 -13.21
CA SER A 93 -1.21 1.28 -13.01
C SER A 93 -2.53 0.69 -12.46
N PRO A 94 -2.82 -0.60 -12.71
CA PRO A 94 -3.99 -1.25 -12.14
C PRO A 94 -3.86 -1.36 -10.61
N TYR A 95 -5.00 -1.27 -9.92
CA TYR A 95 -5.11 -1.43 -8.48
C TYR A 95 -6.50 -1.99 -8.15
N PRO A 96 -6.65 -3.31 -7.88
CA PRO A 96 -7.95 -3.89 -7.56
C PRO A 96 -8.44 -3.45 -6.17
N GLY A 97 -9.73 -3.65 -5.90
CA GLY A 97 -10.31 -3.48 -4.56
C GLY A 97 -10.45 -2.04 -4.07
N MET A 98 -10.44 -1.06 -4.98
CA MET A 98 -10.68 0.35 -4.66
C MET A 98 -12.17 0.66 -4.48
N ASP A 99 -12.47 1.70 -3.71
CA ASP A 99 -13.84 2.21 -3.51
C ASP A 99 -14.42 2.98 -4.72
N ALA A 100 -13.61 3.22 -5.75
CA ALA A 100 -13.98 3.92 -6.97
C ALA A 100 -13.25 3.30 -8.18
N PRO A 101 -13.84 3.34 -9.39
CA PRO A 101 -13.25 2.75 -10.59
C PRO A 101 -11.91 3.38 -10.98
N VAL A 102 -11.74 4.67 -10.69
CA VAL A 102 -10.49 5.40 -10.91
C VAL A 102 -10.22 6.25 -9.67
N VAL A 103 -8.98 6.25 -9.22
CA VAL A 103 -8.52 7.06 -8.10
C VAL A 103 -7.24 7.77 -8.51
N ALA A 104 -7.14 9.07 -8.26
CA ALA A 104 -5.92 9.83 -8.50
C ALA A 104 -5.33 10.31 -7.18
N SER A 105 -4.11 9.85 -6.91
CA SER A 105 -3.32 10.18 -5.72
C SER A 105 -2.21 11.17 -6.04
N VAL A 106 -1.95 12.05 -5.09
CA VAL A 106 -0.71 12.82 -4.96
C VAL A 106 -0.26 12.73 -3.51
N TRP A 107 0.94 13.21 -3.19
CA TRP A 107 1.44 13.18 -1.81
C TRP A 107 0.43 13.76 -0.81
N GLY A 108 -0.03 12.96 0.14
CA GLY A 108 -0.98 13.33 1.19
C GLY A 108 -2.43 13.58 0.76
N LYS A 109 -2.77 13.43 -0.53
CA LYS A 109 -4.11 13.77 -1.05
C LYS A 109 -4.60 12.82 -2.12
N GLN A 110 -5.91 12.71 -2.24
CA GLN A 110 -6.54 11.83 -3.21
C GLN A 110 -7.88 12.36 -3.68
N ILE A 111 -8.30 11.96 -4.87
CA ILE A 111 -9.66 12.12 -5.36
C ILE A 111 -10.18 10.77 -5.88
N LEU A 112 -11.39 10.42 -5.46
CA LEU A 112 -12.15 9.29 -5.97
C LEU A 112 -13.04 9.78 -7.13
N LEU A 113 -12.99 9.08 -8.26
CA LEU A 113 -13.61 9.48 -9.52
C LEU A 113 -14.64 8.47 -9.96
N ASP A 114 -15.70 8.93 -10.62
CA ASP A 114 -16.79 8.05 -11.08
C ASP A 114 -16.40 7.23 -12.32
N GLY A 115 -15.22 7.50 -12.91
CA GLY A 115 -14.65 6.80 -14.06
C GLY A 115 -13.53 7.58 -14.73
N VAL A 116 -13.04 7.07 -15.86
CA VAL A 116 -11.93 7.68 -16.64
C VAL A 116 -12.29 9.06 -17.21
N HIS A 117 -13.56 9.25 -17.55
CA HIS A 117 -14.08 10.48 -18.14
C HIS A 117 -14.64 11.47 -17.11
N ASP A 118 -14.36 11.28 -15.83
CA ASP A 118 -14.77 12.23 -14.81
C ASP A 118 -14.10 13.60 -15.07
N ASP A 119 -14.93 14.64 -15.23
CA ASP A 119 -14.50 16.02 -15.53
C ASP A 119 -13.53 16.60 -14.48
N ARG A 120 -13.39 15.95 -13.31
CA ARG A 120 -12.48 16.34 -12.22
C ARG A 120 -11.05 15.84 -12.42
N LEU A 121 -10.81 14.79 -13.20
CA LEU A 121 -9.48 14.16 -13.34
C LEU A 121 -8.44 15.12 -13.94
N ASP A 122 -8.71 15.69 -15.11
CA ASP A 122 -7.76 16.59 -15.76
C ASP A 122 -7.47 17.85 -14.93
N PRO A 123 -8.47 18.53 -14.32
CA PRO A 123 -8.16 19.63 -13.41
C PRO A 123 -7.42 19.19 -12.14
N PHE A 124 -7.60 17.95 -11.65
CA PHE A 124 -6.77 17.41 -10.57
C PHE A 124 -5.30 17.30 -11.00
N ILE A 125 -5.04 16.67 -12.15
CA ILE A 125 -3.69 16.53 -12.72
C ILE A 125 -3.03 17.90 -12.85
N ARG A 126 -3.70 18.86 -13.50
CA ARG A 126 -3.18 20.22 -13.69
C ARG A 126 -2.90 20.95 -12.38
N GLN A 127 -3.70 20.72 -11.36
CA GLN A 127 -3.58 21.42 -10.08
C GLN A 127 -2.44 20.88 -9.21
N TYR A 128 -2.25 19.56 -9.17
CA TYR A 128 -1.38 18.93 -8.18
C TYR A 128 -0.07 18.39 -8.73
N LYS A 129 0.02 18.11 -10.04
CA LYS A 129 1.26 17.66 -10.67
C LYS A 129 2.38 18.67 -10.44
N LYS A 130 3.52 18.20 -9.91
CA LYS A 130 4.69 19.04 -9.56
C LYS A 130 4.36 20.29 -8.74
N ASN A 131 3.27 20.25 -7.98
CA ASN A 131 2.88 21.37 -7.16
C ASN A 131 3.79 21.43 -5.93
N VAL A 132 4.62 22.47 -5.84
CA VAL A 132 5.59 22.67 -4.76
C VAL A 132 4.96 22.81 -3.37
N ASN A 133 3.66 23.07 -3.29
CA ASN A 133 2.94 23.11 -2.00
C ASN A 133 2.46 21.72 -1.56
N ASN A 134 2.67 20.70 -2.38
CA ASN A 134 2.21 19.32 -2.12
C ASN A 134 3.30 18.27 -2.33
N SER A 135 4.28 18.51 -3.21
CA SER A 135 5.42 17.64 -3.48
C SER A 135 6.65 18.16 -2.71
N PRO A 136 7.07 17.46 -1.63
CA PRO A 136 8.16 17.92 -0.79
C PRO A 136 9.53 17.84 -1.48
N GLU A 137 9.74 16.85 -2.35
CA GLU A 137 10.96 16.74 -3.15
C GLU A 137 10.83 17.50 -4.48
N VAL A 138 10.89 18.83 -4.39
CA VAL A 138 10.65 19.76 -5.50
C VAL A 138 11.48 19.46 -6.75
N ASN A 139 12.72 18.97 -6.58
CA ASN A 139 13.64 18.64 -7.67
C ASN A 139 13.59 17.16 -8.10
N GLY A 140 12.69 16.37 -7.49
CA GLY A 140 12.48 14.97 -7.84
C GLY A 140 12.07 14.81 -9.30
N ILE A 141 12.67 13.82 -9.96
CA ILE A 141 12.36 13.40 -11.32
C ILE A 141 11.51 12.14 -11.29
N CYS A 142 10.65 11.95 -12.29
CA CYS A 142 9.84 10.71 -12.37
C CYS A 142 10.31 9.80 -13.52
N TRP A 143 11.61 9.79 -13.78
CA TRP A 143 12.27 8.95 -14.78
C TRP A 143 13.64 8.55 -14.25
N SER A 144 14.31 7.57 -14.87
CA SER A 144 15.60 7.03 -14.41
C SER A 144 15.59 6.39 -13.01
N GLY A 145 14.41 6.05 -12.48
CA GLY A 145 14.19 5.15 -11.35
C GLY A 145 13.92 3.72 -11.83
N VAL A 146 13.12 2.97 -11.09
CA VAL A 146 12.69 1.61 -11.48
C VAL A 146 11.53 1.66 -12.47
N GLY A 147 11.53 0.76 -13.45
CA GLY A 147 10.40 0.52 -14.36
C GLY A 147 9.89 -0.91 -14.23
N LEU A 148 9.94 -1.46 -13.00
CA LEU A 148 9.64 -2.85 -12.74
C LEU A 148 8.14 -3.02 -12.46
N THR A 149 7.61 -4.17 -12.88
CA THR A 149 6.26 -4.63 -12.55
C THR A 149 6.34 -5.87 -11.69
N THR A 150 5.21 -6.26 -11.09
CA THR A 150 5.09 -7.42 -10.21
C THR A 150 3.75 -8.10 -10.39
N ASP A 151 3.72 -9.42 -10.17
CA ASP A 151 2.47 -10.19 -10.07
C ASP A 151 1.87 -10.14 -8.66
N THR A 152 2.53 -9.44 -7.73
CA THR A 152 2.03 -9.26 -6.37
C THR A 152 0.87 -8.29 -6.39
N VAL A 153 -0.31 -8.76 -5.98
CA VAL A 153 -1.49 -7.90 -5.82
C VAL A 153 -1.15 -6.79 -4.82
N PRO A 154 -1.38 -5.51 -5.15
CA PRO A 154 -1.11 -4.41 -4.23
C PRO A 154 -2.00 -4.53 -2.99
N GLN A 155 -1.59 -3.92 -1.88
CA GLN A 155 -2.35 -3.92 -0.62
C GLN A 155 -3.85 -3.66 -0.88
N GLN A 156 -4.73 -4.49 -0.33
CA GLN A 156 -6.18 -4.38 -0.57
C GLN A 156 -6.94 -3.85 0.65
N GLU A 157 -6.36 -4.03 1.83
CA GLU A 157 -7.00 -3.66 3.10
C GLU A 157 -6.18 -2.55 3.76
N PRO A 158 -6.81 -1.47 4.23
CA PRO A 158 -6.15 -0.45 5.03
C PRO A 158 -5.43 -1.04 6.24
N TYR A 159 -4.20 -0.60 6.50
CA TYR A 159 -3.59 -0.84 7.79
C TYR A 159 -4.29 0.01 8.84
N ILE A 160 -4.82 -0.61 9.89
CA ILE A 160 -5.45 0.10 10.99
C ILE A 160 -4.42 0.29 12.11
N ARG A 161 -4.00 1.54 12.32
CA ARG A 161 -3.09 1.88 13.42
C ARG A 161 -3.81 1.74 14.77
N THR A 162 -3.12 1.21 15.77
CA THR A 162 -3.54 1.36 17.17
C THR A 162 -3.37 2.83 17.60
N GLU A 163 -4.42 3.41 18.19
CA GLU A 163 -4.62 4.86 18.36
C GLU A 163 -3.41 5.67 18.85
N GLY A 164 -3.26 6.90 18.32
CA GLY A 164 -2.55 7.99 19.00
C GLY A 164 -1.36 8.65 18.28
N THR A 165 -1.11 8.37 17.00
CA THR A 165 0.02 9.00 16.29
C THR A 165 -0.38 9.49 14.91
N ASP A 166 -0.67 10.78 14.82
CA ASP A 166 -0.58 11.53 13.57
C ASP A 166 0.90 11.81 13.25
N PRO A 167 1.29 11.93 11.97
CA PRO A 167 0.45 11.83 10.77
C PRO A 167 0.12 10.38 10.36
N VAL A 168 -1.00 10.24 9.64
CA VAL A 168 -1.52 9.01 9.00
C VAL A 168 -0.75 8.75 7.70
N GLY A 169 -0.24 7.53 7.48
CA GLY A 169 0.53 7.19 6.27
C GLY A 169 1.20 5.81 6.35
N GLY A 170 2.16 5.55 5.46
CA GLY A 170 2.99 4.34 5.45
C GLY A 170 3.88 4.13 6.69
N ILE A 171 3.98 2.89 7.18
CA ILE A 171 4.82 2.46 8.31
C ILE A 171 5.54 1.13 8.01
N SER A 172 6.64 0.83 8.69
CA SER A 172 7.22 -0.52 8.68
C SER A 172 6.33 -1.53 9.38
N ALA A 173 6.14 -2.72 8.79
CA ALA A 173 5.42 -3.83 9.41
C ALA A 173 6.07 -4.30 10.74
N THR A 174 7.37 -4.08 10.92
CA THR A 174 8.05 -4.37 12.20
C THR A 174 7.64 -3.42 13.31
N ASP A 175 7.37 -2.15 12.99
CA ASP A 175 6.94 -1.15 13.97
C ASP A 175 5.45 -1.29 14.26
N ALA A 176 4.66 -1.68 13.25
CA ALA A 176 3.27 -2.07 13.41
C ALA A 176 3.10 -3.22 14.41
N THR A 177 3.91 -4.28 14.28
CA THR A 177 3.88 -5.44 15.18
C THR A 177 4.42 -5.14 16.58
N ALA A 178 5.45 -4.29 16.70
CA ALA A 178 5.95 -3.83 18.00
C ALA A 178 4.88 -3.03 18.78
N THR A 179 4.11 -2.19 18.09
CA THR A 179 3.02 -1.42 18.69
C THR A 179 1.87 -2.33 19.13
N ALA A 180 1.48 -3.31 18.30
CA ALA A 180 0.48 -4.31 18.67
C ALA A 180 0.92 -5.18 19.85
N ALA A 181 2.21 -5.57 19.92
CA ALA A 181 2.76 -6.38 21.00
C ALA A 181 2.84 -5.61 22.34
N ALA A 182 3.09 -4.30 22.32
CA ALA A 182 3.12 -3.45 23.52
C ALA A 182 1.75 -3.29 24.20
N LEU A 183 0.65 -3.58 23.49
CA LEU A 183 -0.73 -3.48 23.99
C LEU A 183 -1.29 -4.80 24.49
N LEU A 184 -0.57 -5.91 24.33
CA LEU A 184 -0.94 -7.18 24.96
C LEU A 184 -0.63 -7.08 26.47
N PRO A 185 -1.60 -7.33 27.38
CA PRO A 185 -1.27 -7.44 28.79
C PRO A 185 -0.26 -8.59 28.94
N SER A 186 0.85 -8.31 29.64
CA SER A 186 1.88 -9.29 29.96
C SER A 186 1.22 -10.59 30.40
N ALA A 187 1.29 -11.61 29.55
CA ALA A 187 0.72 -12.92 29.87
C ALA A 187 1.39 -13.39 31.17
N ALA A 188 0.58 -13.49 32.21
CA ALA A 188 1.01 -13.94 33.53
C ALA A 188 1.80 -15.23 33.39
N THR A 189 2.98 -15.25 34.00
CA THR A 189 3.83 -16.43 34.12
C THR A 189 2.96 -17.60 34.62
N PRO A 190 2.88 -18.74 33.91
CA PRO A 190 2.16 -19.88 34.45
C PRO A 190 2.93 -20.37 35.68
N ALA A 191 2.25 -20.35 36.83
CA ALA A 191 2.74 -20.94 38.07
C ALA A 191 2.97 -22.43 37.84
N ALA A 192 4.20 -22.88 38.10
CA ALA A 192 4.56 -24.28 38.10
C ALA A 192 3.63 -25.08 39.03
N SER A 193 3.08 -26.18 38.55
CA SER A 193 2.44 -27.20 39.37
C SER A 193 3.13 -28.55 39.17
N PRO A 194 3.15 -29.41 40.21
CA PRO A 194 4.26 -30.32 40.45
C PRO A 194 4.11 -31.68 39.77
N VAL A 195 5.28 -32.33 39.66
CA VAL A 195 5.54 -33.68 39.17
C VAL A 195 4.71 -34.74 39.90
N ALA A 196 4.12 -35.65 39.15
CA ALA A 196 3.86 -37.02 39.58
C ALA A 196 4.05 -37.99 38.38
N THR A 197 4.73 -39.09 38.65
CA THR A 197 5.08 -40.27 37.81
C THR A 197 4.93 -41.48 38.76
N PRO A 198 4.92 -42.78 38.36
CA PRO A 198 4.79 -43.45 37.04
C PRO A 198 3.75 -44.62 37.04
N GLU A 199 3.64 -45.33 35.91
CA GLU A 199 3.51 -46.81 35.71
C GLU A 199 2.71 -47.07 34.41
N ALA A 200 2.87 -48.14 33.62
CA ALA A 200 3.88 -49.18 33.39
C ALA A 200 3.48 -49.91 32.07
N SER A 201 4.41 -50.70 31.52
CA SER A 201 4.42 -51.46 30.24
C SER A 201 3.16 -52.22 29.81
N PRO A 202 3.06 -52.58 28.51
CA PRO A 202 2.45 -53.83 28.09
C PRO A 202 3.50 -54.83 27.55
N GLU A 203 3.43 -56.07 28.05
CA GLU A 203 4.14 -57.24 27.51
C GLU A 203 3.20 -58.04 26.59
N ALA A 204 3.77 -58.63 25.54
CA ALA A 204 3.09 -59.37 24.48
C ALA A 204 2.77 -60.82 24.88
N THR A 205 1.80 -61.46 24.20
CA THR A 205 1.99 -62.71 23.42
C THR A 205 0.68 -63.23 22.77
N PRO A 206 0.76 -64.13 21.75
CA PRO A 206 -0.27 -64.33 20.72
C PRO A 206 -1.01 -65.69 20.82
N GLY A 207 -2.02 -65.92 19.96
CA GLY A 207 -2.52 -67.27 19.71
C GLY A 207 -3.78 -67.43 18.84
N SER A 208 -3.56 -67.98 17.64
CA SER A 208 -4.39 -69.00 16.94
C SER A 208 -5.83 -68.72 16.48
N SER A 209 -5.99 -68.57 15.15
CA SER A 209 -6.79 -69.36 14.18
C SER A 209 -7.52 -70.65 14.66
N PRO A 210 -8.45 -71.29 13.87
CA PRO A 210 -9.07 -70.92 12.58
C PRO A 210 -10.57 -71.36 12.40
N VAL A 211 -11.07 -71.20 11.16
CA VAL A 211 -12.16 -71.91 10.42
C VAL A 211 -13.63 -71.69 10.81
N GLY A 212 -14.40 -71.27 9.80
CA GLY A 212 -15.86 -71.34 9.73
C GLY A 212 -16.38 -70.59 8.51
#